data_AF-A0A7C7NLD3-F1
#
_entry.id   AF-A0A7C7NLD3-F1
#
_cell.length_a   1.000
_cell.length_b   1.000
_cell.length_c   1.000
_cell.angle_alpha   90.00
_cell.angle_beta   90.00
_cell.angle_gamma   90.00
#
_symmetry.space_group_name_H-M   'P 1'
#
loop_
_entity.id
_entity.type
_entity.pdbx_description
1 polymer ?
#
loop_
_entity_poly.entity_id
_entity_poly.type
_entity_poly.pdbx_seq_one_letter_code
_entity_poly.pdbx_strand_id
1 'polypeptide(L)'
;MIKKPLTVITGFGGINASGRSSDYIGYKNLIFDSLEEKEQLKVLKDLAVTQQKIKPAGKKWETNTGDSIQLNSYLKRNSDVIRENTLVREIERDVYDPEGIILDQIQASAAGQLPTGFDPGQFYSSRQHPKALQMTVFGMSD
;
A
#
# COMPACT_ATOMS: atom_id res chain seq x y z
N MET A 1 5.27 19.92 -43.64
CA MET A 1 4.40 19.40 -42.55
C MET A 1 5.02 19.76 -41.22
N ILE A 2 4.30 20.46 -40.34
CA ILE A 2 4.74 20.69 -38.96
C ILE A 2 4.51 19.39 -38.19
N LYS A 3 5.58 18.74 -37.72
CA LYS A 3 5.47 17.56 -36.85
C LYS A 3 5.02 18.04 -35.46
N LYS A 4 3.83 17.64 -35.03
CA LYS A 4 3.38 17.84 -33.65
C LYS A 4 4.06 16.80 -32.75
N PRO A 5 4.61 17.18 -31.58
CA PRO A 5 5.15 16.22 -30.63
C PRO A 5 4.02 15.30 -30.13
N LEU A 6 4.29 13.99 -30.07
CA LEU A 6 3.39 13.02 -29.47
C LEU A 6 3.72 12.90 -27.99
N THR A 7 2.75 13.18 -27.14
CA THR A 7 2.89 12.95 -25.69
C THR A 7 2.82 11.46 -25.42
N VAL A 8 3.80 10.94 -24.69
CA VAL A 8 3.88 9.53 -24.30
C VAL A 8 4.06 9.44 -22.78
N ILE A 9 3.45 8.42 -22.18
CA ILE A 9 3.63 8.10 -20.75
C ILE A 9 4.83 7.17 -20.64
N THR A 10 5.94 7.66 -20.09
CA THR A 10 7.17 6.88 -19.91
C THR A 10 7.31 6.29 -18.50
N GLY A 11 6.47 6.73 -17.57
CA GLY A 11 6.45 6.26 -16.18
C GLY A 11 5.20 6.77 -15.46
N PHE A 12 4.83 6.07 -14.40
CA PHE A 12 3.75 6.43 -13.50
C PHE A 12 4.02 5.80 -12.12
N GLY A 13 3.62 6.51 -11.07
CA GLY A 13 3.85 6.13 -9.69
C GLY A 13 2.78 6.70 -8.78
N GLY A 14 2.78 6.28 -7.52
CA GLY A 14 1.81 6.73 -6.53
C GLY A 14 1.41 5.63 -5.56
N ILE A 15 0.53 5.98 -4.63
CA ILE A 15 -0.02 5.03 -3.67
C ILE A 15 -1.44 5.39 -3.33
N ASN A 16 -2.31 4.39 -3.22
CA ASN A 16 -3.69 4.52 -2.81
C ASN A 16 -4.11 3.29 -1.99
N ALA A 17 -5.42 3.12 -1.76
CA ALA A 17 -5.94 1.99 -0.99
C ALA A 17 -5.59 0.60 -1.55
N SER A 18 -5.39 0.48 -2.87
CA SER A 18 -4.99 -0.79 -3.51
C SER A 18 -3.50 -1.11 -3.35
N GLY A 19 -2.70 -0.15 -2.89
CA GLY A 19 -1.25 -0.25 -2.79
C GLY A 19 -0.54 0.70 -3.75
N ARG A 20 0.71 0.35 -4.07
CA ARG A 20 1.62 1.12 -4.93
C ARG A 20 1.19 1.06 -6.40
N SER A 21 1.23 2.18 -7.11
CA SER A 21 0.81 2.23 -8.52
C SER A 21 1.89 1.69 -9.44
N SER A 22 3.17 1.99 -9.18
CA SER A 22 4.28 1.52 -9.99
C SER A 22 4.33 -0.02 -10.05
N ASP A 23 4.86 -0.55 -11.16
CA ASP A 23 4.90 -2.00 -11.44
C ASP A 23 3.52 -2.69 -11.40
N TYR A 24 2.46 -1.88 -11.53
CA TYR A 24 1.06 -2.26 -11.56
C TYR A 24 0.59 -2.98 -10.28
N ILE A 25 1.24 -2.78 -9.12
CA ILE A 25 0.90 -3.53 -7.90
C ILE A 25 -0.55 -3.29 -7.48
N GLY A 26 -0.99 -2.04 -7.43
CA GLY A 26 -2.36 -1.68 -7.07
C GLY A 26 -3.39 -2.25 -8.05
N TYR A 27 -3.11 -2.17 -9.36
CA TYR A 27 -3.94 -2.80 -10.38
C TYR A 27 -4.02 -4.32 -10.20
N LYS A 28 -2.88 -4.98 -9.98
CA LYS A 28 -2.79 -6.41 -9.75
C LYS A 28 -3.52 -6.83 -8.47
N ASN A 29 -3.53 -6.01 -7.42
CA ASN A 29 -4.32 -6.28 -6.21
C ASN A 29 -5.84 -6.25 -6.48
N LEU A 30 -6.30 -5.39 -7.41
CA LEU A 30 -7.71 -5.34 -7.82
C LEU A 30 -8.14 -6.61 -8.58
N ILE A 31 -7.27 -7.12 -9.46
CA ILE A 31 -7.55 -8.32 -10.27
C ILE A 31 -6.89 -9.60 -9.72
N PHE A 32 -6.60 -9.62 -8.42
CA PHE A 32 -5.70 -10.60 -7.80
C PHE A 32 -6.04 -12.06 -8.11
N ASP A 33 -7.32 -12.40 -8.09
CA ASP A 33 -7.79 -13.79 -8.27
C ASP A 33 -7.65 -14.27 -9.72
N SER A 34 -7.41 -13.36 -10.67
CA SER A 34 -7.15 -13.67 -12.08
C SER A 34 -5.66 -13.78 -12.42
N LEU A 35 -4.77 -13.56 -11.44
CA LEU A 35 -3.33 -13.58 -11.65
C LEU A 35 -2.75 -14.99 -11.48
N GLU A 36 -1.63 -15.23 -12.15
CA GLU A 36 -0.78 -16.38 -11.85
C GLU A 36 -0.18 -16.27 -10.45
N GLU A 37 0.10 -17.41 -9.82
CA GLU A 37 0.63 -17.49 -8.46
C GLU A 37 1.89 -16.62 -8.25
N LYS A 38 2.76 -16.54 -9.26
CA LYS A 38 3.97 -15.71 -9.21
C LYS A 38 3.64 -14.22 -9.05
N GLU A 39 2.64 -13.72 -9.77
CA GLU A 39 2.22 -12.32 -9.69
C GLU A 39 1.42 -12.05 -8.40
N GLN A 40 0.61 -13.02 -7.94
CA GLN A 40 -0.03 -12.94 -6.62
C GLN A 40 1.00 -12.81 -5.49
N LEU A 41 2.03 -13.66 -5.48
CA LEU A 41 3.12 -13.57 -4.50
C LEU A 41 3.86 -12.24 -4.58
N LYS A 42 4.02 -11.67 -5.79
CA LYS A 42 4.64 -10.35 -5.97
C LYS A 42 3.81 -9.24 -5.33
N VAL A 43 2.49 -9.23 -5.53
CA VAL A 43 1.56 -8.29 -4.89
C VAL A 43 1.58 -8.44 -3.38
N LEU A 44 1.43 -9.68 -2.87
CA LEU A 44 1.42 -9.94 -1.43
C LEU A 44 2.73 -9.51 -0.76
N LYS A 45 3.87 -9.73 -1.41
CA LYS A 45 5.17 -9.29 -0.91
C LYS A 45 5.24 -7.76 -0.82
N ASP A 46 4.85 -7.04 -1.87
CA ASP A 46 4.87 -5.58 -1.91
C ASP A 46 3.97 -5.01 -0.81
N LEU A 47 2.73 -5.48 -0.73
CA LEU A 47 1.77 -5.09 0.31
C LEU A 47 2.28 -5.40 1.73
N ALA A 48 2.83 -6.60 1.98
CA ALA A 48 3.32 -6.97 3.31
C ALA A 48 4.50 -6.10 3.77
N VAL A 49 5.35 -5.64 2.84
CA VAL A 49 6.42 -4.67 3.13
C VAL A 49 5.83 -3.29 3.38
N THR A 50 4.90 -2.83 2.54
CA THR A 50 4.21 -1.53 2.68
C THR A 50 3.45 -1.42 4.00
N GLN A 51 2.80 -2.51 4.44
CA GLN A 51 2.11 -2.63 5.72
C GLN A 51 3.05 -2.87 6.91
N GLN A 52 4.37 -2.89 6.68
CA GLN A 52 5.40 -3.13 7.69
C GLN A 52 5.28 -4.47 8.42
N LYS A 53 4.57 -5.46 7.85
CA LYS A 53 4.42 -6.80 8.46
C LYS A 53 5.71 -7.62 8.34
N ILE A 54 6.46 -7.41 7.26
CA ILE A 54 7.72 -8.10 6.98
C ILE A 54 8.80 -7.10 6.57
N LYS A 55 10.05 -7.43 6.83
CA LYS A 55 11.23 -6.65 6.43
C LYS A 55 12.35 -7.56 5.92
N PRO A 56 13.17 -7.09 4.97
CA PRO A 56 14.36 -7.81 4.55
C PRO A 56 15.44 -7.76 5.64
N ALA A 57 16.00 -8.93 5.97
CA ALA A 57 17.12 -9.11 6.89
C ALA A 57 18.28 -9.81 6.16
N GLY A 58 18.98 -9.05 5.32
CA GLY A 58 20.01 -9.57 4.42
C GLY A 58 19.43 -10.50 3.36
N LYS A 59 19.79 -11.80 3.40
CA LYS A 59 19.23 -12.83 2.50
C LYS A 59 17.94 -13.47 3.03
N LYS A 60 17.55 -13.16 4.28
CA LYS A 60 16.37 -13.71 4.94
C LYS A 60 15.28 -12.65 5.05
N TRP A 61 14.09 -13.12 5.41
CA TRP A 61 12.94 -12.27 5.73
C TRP A 61 12.59 -12.46 7.18
N GLU A 62 12.16 -11.37 7.81
CA GLU A 62 11.71 -11.36 9.20
C GLU A 62 10.37 -10.65 9.32
N THR A 63 9.57 -11.02 10.31
CA THR A 63 8.40 -10.25 10.73
C THR A 63 8.82 -8.95 11.43
N ASN A 64 7.86 -8.07 11.69
CA ASN A 64 8.08 -6.91 12.55
C ASN A 64 8.52 -7.27 13.99
N THR A 65 8.17 -8.46 14.48
CA THR A 65 8.61 -9.02 15.77
C THR A 65 10.04 -9.59 15.75
N GLY A 66 10.66 -9.75 14.57
CA GLY A 66 12.01 -10.30 14.42
C GLY A 66 12.07 -11.81 14.17
N ASP A 67 10.93 -12.47 13.96
CA ASP A 67 10.88 -13.90 13.67
C ASP A 67 11.27 -14.16 12.23
N SER A 68 12.23 -15.07 12.00
CA SER A 68 12.66 -15.42 10.64
C SER A 68 11.59 -16.23 9.92
N ILE A 69 11.25 -15.83 8.68
CA ILE A 69 10.17 -16.42 7.89
C ILE A 69 10.66 -16.98 6.54
N GLN A 70 9.98 -18.04 6.10
CA GLN A 70 10.05 -18.53 4.73
C GLN A 70 9.04 -17.77 3.86
N LEU A 71 9.53 -16.79 3.09
CA LEU A 71 8.72 -15.76 2.41
C LEU A 71 7.47 -16.32 1.72
N ASN A 72 7.62 -17.22 0.73
CA ASN A 72 6.48 -17.68 -0.06
C ASN A 72 5.43 -18.39 0.79
N SER A 73 5.85 -19.21 1.76
CA SER A 73 4.92 -19.90 2.66
C SER A 73 4.19 -18.92 3.59
N TYR A 74 4.87 -17.88 4.06
CA TYR A 74 4.27 -16.85 4.89
C TYR A 74 3.24 -16.04 4.09
N LEU A 75 3.58 -15.61 2.88
CA LEU A 75 2.68 -14.83 2.03
C LEU A 75 1.40 -15.60 1.69
N LYS A 76 1.52 -16.88 1.31
CA LYS A 76 0.33 -17.71 1.04
C LYS A 76 -0.56 -17.89 2.27
N ARG A 77 0.03 -18.17 3.43
CA ARG A 77 -0.74 -18.36 4.68
C ARG A 77 -1.44 -17.09 5.16
N ASN A 78 -0.88 -15.93 4.85
CA ASN A 78 -1.39 -14.63 5.31
C ASN A 78 -2.03 -13.82 4.17
N SER A 79 -2.36 -14.46 3.04
CA SER A 79 -2.87 -13.77 1.85
C SER A 79 -4.11 -12.91 2.18
N ASP A 80 -5.07 -13.52 2.87
CA ASP A 80 -6.34 -12.86 3.21
C ASP A 80 -6.10 -11.68 4.16
N VAL A 81 -5.34 -11.89 5.25
CA VAL A 81 -4.99 -10.85 6.22
C VAL A 81 -4.24 -9.68 5.57
N ILE A 82 -3.34 -9.94 4.60
CA ILE A 82 -2.63 -8.88 3.89
C ILE A 82 -3.61 -8.08 3.03
N ARG A 83 -4.55 -8.73 2.34
CA ARG A 83 -5.48 -8.06 1.43
C ARG A 83 -6.66 -7.38 2.14
N GLU A 84 -7.15 -7.92 3.24
CA GLU A 84 -8.20 -7.31 4.08
C GLU A 84 -7.79 -5.93 4.61
N ASN A 85 -6.49 -5.71 4.82
CA ASN A 85 -5.90 -4.44 5.21
C ASN A 85 -5.65 -3.47 4.03
N THR A 86 -6.36 -3.66 2.92
CA THR A 86 -6.28 -2.83 1.71
C THR A 86 -7.68 -2.52 1.16
N LEU A 87 -7.75 -1.77 0.06
CA LEU A 87 -8.98 -1.39 -0.63
C LEU A 87 -9.95 -0.62 0.28
N VAL A 88 -11.23 -0.59 -0.12
CA VAL A 88 -12.31 0.00 0.68
C VAL A 88 -12.66 -0.97 1.81
N ARG A 89 -12.59 -0.46 3.04
CA ARG A 89 -12.86 -1.23 4.26
C ARG A 89 -13.37 -0.28 5.35
N GLU A 90 -13.74 -0.85 6.48
CA GLU A 90 -14.17 -0.09 7.66
C GLU A 90 -13.11 0.94 8.06
N ILE A 91 -13.55 2.12 8.49
CA ILE A 91 -12.64 3.21 8.86
C ILE A 91 -11.88 2.83 10.13
N GLU A 92 -10.55 2.91 10.07
CA GLU A 92 -9.69 2.70 11.23
C GLU A 92 -9.84 3.88 12.19
N ARG A 93 -10.71 3.75 13.20
CA ARG A 93 -11.05 4.81 14.16
C ARG A 93 -9.83 5.47 14.76
N ASP A 94 -8.88 4.68 15.24
CA ASP A 94 -7.67 5.19 15.91
C ASP A 94 -6.78 6.05 15.00
N VAL A 95 -6.85 5.82 13.68
CA VAL A 95 -6.00 6.50 12.69
C VAL A 95 -6.71 7.71 12.08
N TYR A 96 -7.98 7.57 11.75
CA TYR A 96 -8.71 8.55 10.94
C TYR A 96 -9.84 9.28 11.66
N ASP A 97 -10.31 8.77 12.80
CA ASP A 97 -11.44 9.34 13.52
C ASP A 97 -11.36 9.22 15.06
N PRO A 98 -10.27 9.72 15.69
CA PRO A 98 -10.10 9.63 17.14
C PRO A 98 -11.21 10.36 17.93
N GLU A 99 -11.84 11.37 17.32
CA GLU A 99 -12.90 12.18 17.93
C GLU A 99 -14.33 11.67 17.60
N GLY A 100 -14.45 10.58 16.83
CA GLY A 100 -15.75 10.00 16.48
C GLY A 100 -16.62 10.87 15.54
N ILE A 101 -16.04 11.86 14.87
CA ILE A 101 -16.78 12.75 13.99
C ILE A 101 -17.28 11.99 12.76
N ILE A 102 -16.44 11.14 12.17
CA ILE A 102 -16.77 10.42 10.93
C ILE A 102 -17.73 9.25 11.20
N LEU A 103 -17.41 8.43 12.19
CA LEU A 103 -18.15 7.21 12.52
C LEU A 103 -19.42 7.50 13.30
N ASP A 104 -19.39 8.41 14.26
CA ASP A 104 -20.51 8.60 15.20
C ASP A 104 -21.44 9.75 14.78
N GLN A 105 -20.88 10.86 14.27
CA GLN A 105 -21.69 12.02 13.88
C GLN A 105 -22.09 12.00 12.40
N ILE A 106 -21.14 11.78 11.49
CA ILE A 106 -21.40 11.69 10.04
C ILE A 106 -22.02 10.33 9.68
N GLN A 107 -21.76 9.30 10.49
CA GLN A 107 -22.25 7.93 10.30
C GLN A 107 -21.73 7.25 9.02
N ALA A 108 -20.55 7.64 8.54
CA ALA A 108 -19.86 6.95 7.46
C ALA A 108 -19.05 5.78 8.03
N SER A 109 -19.27 4.55 7.55
CA SER A 109 -18.64 3.35 8.09
C SER A 109 -17.39 2.89 7.34
N ALA A 110 -17.20 3.28 6.08
CA ALA A 110 -16.13 2.77 5.23
C ALA A 110 -15.45 3.85 4.38
N ALA A 111 -14.16 3.64 4.11
CA ALA A 111 -13.37 4.50 3.23
C ALA A 111 -12.25 3.72 2.51
N GLY A 112 -11.81 4.25 1.38
CA GLY A 112 -10.58 3.81 0.72
C GLY A 112 -9.36 4.38 1.43
N GLN A 113 -8.79 3.60 2.34
CA GLN A 113 -7.65 4.01 3.17
C GLN A 113 -6.36 3.39 2.64
N LEU A 114 -5.22 4.06 2.82
CA LEU A 114 -3.90 3.50 2.51
C LEU A 114 -3.74 2.11 3.18
N PRO A 115 -2.90 1.21 2.64
CA PRO A 115 -2.66 -0.08 3.28
C PRO A 115 -2.32 0.10 4.76
N THR A 116 -2.98 -0.65 5.64
CA THR A 116 -2.84 -0.48 7.09
C THR A 116 -1.37 -0.55 7.51
N GLY A 117 -0.93 0.38 8.36
CA GLY A 117 0.47 0.48 8.82
C GLY A 117 1.40 1.22 7.86
N PHE A 118 0.95 1.60 6.66
CA PHE A 118 1.76 2.43 5.77
C PHE A 118 1.77 3.90 6.20
N ASP A 119 2.96 4.43 6.44
CA ASP A 119 3.17 5.84 6.76
C ASP A 119 4.17 6.49 5.77
N PRO A 120 3.70 7.32 4.82
CA PRO A 120 4.58 8.04 3.89
C PRO A 120 5.62 8.92 4.60
N GLY A 121 5.30 9.39 5.82
CA GLY A 121 6.17 10.25 6.61
C GLY A 121 7.48 9.61 7.08
N GLN A 122 7.57 8.27 7.07
CA GLN A 122 8.78 7.54 7.48
C GLN A 122 9.88 7.51 6.41
N PHE A 123 9.55 7.81 5.15
CA PHE A 123 10.48 7.65 4.03
C PHE A 123 11.31 8.92 3.74
N TYR A 124 11.02 10.03 4.41
CA TYR A 124 11.77 11.28 4.28
C TYR A 124 11.55 12.19 5.50
N SER A 125 12.30 13.28 5.61
CA SER A 125 12.10 14.26 6.70
C SER A 125 10.80 15.05 6.48
N SER A 126 9.70 14.53 7.01
CA SER A 126 8.33 15.01 6.78
C SER A 126 7.79 15.94 7.89
N ARG A 127 8.68 16.55 8.69
CA ARG A 127 8.30 17.44 9.79
C ARG A 127 7.38 18.55 9.28
N GLN A 128 6.25 18.75 9.95
CA GLN A 128 5.24 19.78 9.64
C GLN A 128 4.53 19.61 8.28
N HIS A 129 4.76 18.51 7.55
CA HIS A 129 4.04 18.26 6.31
C HIS A 129 2.69 17.57 6.60
N PRO A 130 1.55 18.12 6.13
CA PRO A 130 0.28 17.41 6.17
C PRO A 130 0.36 16.11 5.35
N LYS A 131 -0.45 15.11 5.73
CA LYS A 131 -0.43 13.76 5.12
C LYS A 131 -0.50 13.80 3.59
N ALA A 132 -1.30 14.71 3.03
CA ALA A 132 -1.41 14.89 1.58
C ALA A 132 -0.07 15.28 0.92
N LEU A 133 0.70 16.20 1.49
CA LEU A 133 2.03 16.54 0.97
C LEU A 133 3.00 15.36 1.11
N GLN A 134 2.90 14.60 2.20
CA GLN A 134 3.70 13.38 2.36
C GLN A 134 3.39 12.34 1.27
N MET A 135 2.10 12.14 0.96
CA MET A 135 1.68 11.26 -0.14
C MET A 135 2.16 11.77 -1.50
N THR A 136 2.09 13.08 -1.75
CA THR A 136 2.59 13.67 -3.01
C THR A 136 4.09 13.45 -3.18
N VAL A 137 4.89 13.73 -2.15
CA VAL A 137 6.35 13.53 -2.21
C VAL A 137 6.68 12.06 -2.42
N PHE A 138 6.04 11.15 -1.67
CA PHE A 138 6.22 9.71 -1.85
C PHE A 138 5.82 9.26 -3.25
N GLY A 139 4.64 9.66 -3.73
CA GLY A 139 4.11 9.25 -5.03
C GLY A 139 4.89 9.83 -6.23
N MET A 140 5.54 10.97 -6.08
CA MET A 140 6.48 11.50 -7.09
C MET A 140 7.79 10.71 -7.15
N SER A 141 8.18 10.05 -6.05
CA SER A 141 9.42 9.27 -5.96
C SER A 141 9.26 7.78 -6.29
N ASP A 142 8.03 7.26 -6.27
CA ASP A 142 7.67 5.88 -6.61
C ASP A 142 7.85 5.58 -8.11
#